data_AF-A0A661LG54-F1
#
_entry.id   AF-A0A661LG54-F1
#
_cell.length_a   1.000
_cell.length_b   1.000
_cell.length_c   1.000
_cell.angle_alpha   90.00
_cell.angle_beta   90.00
_cell.angle_gamma   90.00
#
_symmetry.space_group_name_H-M   'P 1'
#
loop_
_entity.id
_entity.type
_entity.pdbx_description
1 polymer ?
#
loop_
_entity_poly.entity_id
_entity_poly.type
_entity_poly.pdbx_seq_one_letter_code
_entity_poly.pdbx_strand_id
1 'polypeptide(L)'
;MKFKELICKYNWNDVHSIVMQLYPDQEKNIEGYKQVFEELYAIKSVETKMRIVIEDVFDEYDKEYYTYVSGKDGSLNKESDPGRFKDDEIGNQEVSYALGFTDWAEWLAMDIDHESLSKYSELEIIGHCLLEMTFYGFTRQFTKSTRCKE
;
A
#
# COMPACT_ATOMS: atom_id res chain seq x y z
N MET A 1 0.62 -5.32 -12.86
CA MET A 1 1.68 -5.96 -12.04
C MET A 1 1.13 -5.99 -10.64
N LYS A 2 1.03 -7.16 -10.03
CA LYS A 2 0.43 -7.29 -8.70
C LYS A 2 1.47 -7.12 -7.60
N PHE A 3 1.04 -6.63 -6.44
CA PHE A 3 1.95 -6.47 -5.31
C PHE A 3 2.61 -7.79 -4.89
N LYS A 4 1.89 -8.93 -4.95
CA LYS A 4 2.48 -10.26 -4.70
C LYS A 4 3.67 -10.57 -5.61
N GLU A 5 3.64 -10.12 -6.86
CA GLU A 5 4.74 -10.36 -7.82
C GLU A 5 6.01 -9.67 -7.34
N LEU A 6 5.91 -8.46 -6.80
CA LEU A 6 7.04 -7.73 -6.21
C LEU A 6 7.59 -8.44 -4.97
N ILE A 7 6.71 -8.83 -4.04
CA ILE A 7 7.10 -9.56 -2.83
C ILE A 7 7.81 -10.88 -3.16
N CYS A 8 7.41 -11.57 -4.22
CA CYS A 8 8.06 -12.81 -4.65
C CYS A 8 9.35 -12.60 -5.45
N LYS A 9 9.56 -11.42 -6.04
CA LYS A 9 10.71 -11.11 -6.90
C LYS A 9 11.96 -10.74 -6.12
N TYR A 10 11.80 -10.07 -4.98
CA TYR A 10 12.91 -9.56 -4.17
C TYR A 10 13.09 -10.35 -2.88
N ASN A 11 14.30 -10.31 -2.32
CA ASN A 11 14.59 -10.89 -1.02
C ASN A 11 14.66 -9.79 0.06
N TRP A 12 14.67 -10.20 1.33
CA TRP A 12 14.70 -9.27 2.46
C TRP A 12 15.90 -8.32 2.43
N ASN A 13 17.09 -8.73 1.98
CA ASN A 13 18.26 -7.84 2.00
C ASN A 13 18.07 -6.65 1.04
N ASP A 14 17.50 -6.88 -0.15
CA ASP A 14 17.20 -5.80 -1.11
C ASP A 14 16.17 -4.83 -0.52
N VAL A 15 15.12 -5.39 0.11
CA VAL A 15 14.04 -4.62 0.75
C VAL A 15 14.54 -3.85 1.97
N HIS A 16 15.39 -4.46 2.80
CA HIS A 16 16.02 -3.81 3.94
C HIS A 16 16.83 -2.60 3.50
N SER A 17 17.68 -2.75 2.47
CA SER A 17 18.49 -1.65 1.95
C SER A 17 17.64 -0.48 1.49
N ILE A 18 16.54 -0.72 0.76
CA ILE A 18 15.69 0.37 0.29
C ILE A 18 14.87 1.01 1.41
N VAL A 19 14.38 0.22 2.39
CA VAL A 19 13.64 0.78 3.55
C VAL A 19 14.55 1.68 4.37
N MET A 20 15.82 1.30 4.60
CA MET A 20 16.77 2.16 5.32
C MET A 20 17.21 3.39 4.52
N GLN A 21 17.17 3.32 3.19
CA GLN A 21 17.42 4.49 2.34
C GLN A 21 16.25 5.48 2.38
N LEU A 22 15.01 4.99 2.29
CA LEU A 22 13.81 5.82 2.28
C LEU A 22 13.46 6.36 3.67
N TYR A 23 13.64 5.53 4.70
CA TYR A 23 13.16 5.77 6.06
C TYR A 23 14.24 5.43 7.10
N PRO A 24 15.37 6.16 7.13
CA PRO A 24 16.48 5.86 8.03
C PRO A 24 16.09 5.95 9.52
N ASP A 25 15.09 6.77 9.86
CA ASP A 25 14.54 6.90 11.22
C ASP A 25 13.79 5.63 11.70
N GLN A 26 13.49 4.72 10.78
CA GLN A 26 12.78 3.47 11.05
C GLN A 26 13.70 2.29 11.38
N GLU A 27 15.02 2.49 11.51
CA GLU A 27 15.99 1.43 11.86
C GLU A 27 15.57 0.62 13.10
N LYS A 28 15.05 1.30 14.14
CA LYS A 28 14.56 0.64 15.37
C LYS A 28 13.42 -0.34 15.15
N ASN A 29 12.70 -0.22 14.03
CA ASN A 29 11.53 -1.01 13.68
C ASN A 29 11.85 -2.11 12.65
N ILE A 30 13.12 -2.28 12.27
CA ILE A 30 13.48 -3.06 11.09
C ILE A 30 13.08 -4.54 11.16
N GLU A 31 13.13 -5.12 12.36
CA GLU A 31 12.70 -6.51 12.56
C GLU A 31 11.20 -6.69 12.37
N GLY A 32 10.41 -5.65 12.67
CA GLY A 32 8.97 -5.63 12.40
C GLY A 32 8.69 -5.68 10.90
N TYR A 33 9.37 -4.86 10.10
CA TYR A 33 9.23 -4.90 8.64
C TYR A 33 9.67 -6.25 8.05
N LYS A 34 10.73 -6.84 8.59
CA LYS A 34 11.19 -8.17 8.18
C LYS A 34 10.10 -9.22 8.42
N GLN A 35 9.52 -9.23 9.61
CA GLN A 35 8.45 -10.15 9.96
C GLN A 35 7.27 -9.99 8.99
N VAL A 36 6.83 -8.76 8.73
CA VAL A 36 5.74 -8.49 7.79
C VAL A 36 6.09 -8.97 6.38
N PHE A 37 7.29 -8.69 5.88
CA PHE A 37 7.73 -9.13 4.56
C PHE A 37 7.74 -10.66 4.42
N GLU A 38 8.24 -11.37 5.43
CA GLU A 38 8.24 -12.84 5.46
C GLU A 38 6.80 -13.40 5.54
N GLU A 39 5.91 -12.79 6.31
CA GLU A 39 4.49 -13.16 6.36
C GLU A 39 3.79 -12.96 5.01
N LEU A 40 4.03 -11.83 4.33
CA LEU A 40 3.49 -11.53 3.00
C LEU A 40 3.89 -12.60 1.96
N TYR A 41 5.08 -13.18 2.08
CA TYR A 41 5.52 -14.26 1.22
C TYR A 41 4.63 -15.52 1.36
N ALA A 42 4.20 -15.83 2.58
CA ALA A 42 3.39 -17.03 2.89
C ALA A 42 1.88 -16.84 2.66
N ILE A 43 1.38 -15.60 2.66
CA ILE A 43 -0.05 -15.33 2.52
C ILE A 43 -0.53 -15.63 1.09
N LYS A 44 -1.66 -16.34 1.00
CA LYS A 44 -2.45 -16.46 -0.23
C LYS A 44 -3.29 -15.18 -0.40
N SER A 45 -3.22 -14.58 -1.58
CA SER A 45 -3.98 -13.36 -1.86
C SER A 45 -5.48 -13.61 -1.97
N VAL A 46 -6.27 -12.56 -1.71
CA VAL A 46 -7.72 -12.52 -1.85
C VAL A 46 -8.06 -11.49 -2.91
N GLU A 47 -8.84 -11.88 -3.93
CA GLU A 47 -9.17 -11.00 -5.05
C GLU A 47 -9.81 -9.68 -4.59
N THR A 48 -9.38 -8.60 -5.23
CA THR A 48 -9.91 -7.25 -5.04
C THR A 48 -9.83 -6.47 -6.34
N LYS A 49 -10.74 -5.51 -6.51
CA LYS A 49 -10.68 -4.52 -7.60
C LYS A 49 -9.79 -3.32 -7.29
N MET A 50 -9.29 -3.24 -6.05
CA MET A 50 -8.44 -2.13 -5.59
C MET A 50 -7.07 -2.19 -6.26
N ARG A 51 -6.51 -1.01 -6.56
CA ARG A 51 -5.13 -0.85 -7.01
C ARG A 51 -4.36 0.06 -6.06
N ILE A 52 -3.08 -0.19 -5.90
CA ILE A 52 -2.16 0.62 -5.11
C ILE A 52 -1.72 1.81 -5.95
N VAL A 53 -1.89 3.00 -5.39
CA VAL A 53 -1.46 4.27 -5.97
C VAL A 53 -0.51 4.95 -4.99
N ILE A 54 0.68 5.30 -5.48
CA ILE A 54 1.74 5.99 -4.75
C ILE A 54 1.95 7.35 -5.40
N GLU A 55 1.91 8.41 -4.58
CA GLU A 55 2.02 9.80 -5.01
C GLU A 55 2.84 10.60 -3.99
N ASP A 56 3.63 11.58 -4.46
CA ASP A 56 4.24 12.56 -3.56
C ASP A 56 3.23 13.68 -3.28
N VAL A 57 2.94 13.91 -2.01
CA VAL A 57 1.97 14.89 -1.53
C VAL A 57 2.70 15.97 -0.75
N PHE A 58 2.38 17.22 -1.04
CA PHE A 58 2.88 18.35 -0.27
C PHE A 58 1.98 18.59 0.95
N ASP A 59 2.55 18.52 2.15
CA ASP A 59 1.87 18.92 3.38
C ASP A 59 1.99 20.44 3.57
N GLU A 60 0.85 21.15 3.55
CA GLU A 60 0.86 22.61 3.74
C GLU A 60 1.21 23.05 5.18
N TYR A 61 0.96 22.19 6.18
CA TYR A 61 1.24 22.48 7.59
C TYR A 61 2.73 22.33 7.88
N ASP A 62 3.30 21.19 7.50
CA ASP A 62 4.71 20.88 7.76
C ASP A 62 5.64 21.44 6.68
N LYS A 63 5.09 21.87 5.54
CA LYS A 63 5.80 22.43 4.36
C LYS A 63 6.81 21.45 3.76
N GLU A 64 6.51 20.17 3.83
CA GLU A 64 7.36 19.10 3.34
C GLU A 64 6.58 18.18 2.39
N TYR A 65 7.30 17.53 1.47
CA TYR A 65 6.74 16.46 0.65
C TYR A 65 6.86 15.14 1.39
N TYR A 66 5.79 14.35 1.37
CA TYR A 66 5.81 12.97 1.82
C TYR A 66 5.20 12.07 0.76
N THR A 67 5.63 10.81 0.74
CA THR A 67 5.05 9.81 -0.15
C THR A 67 3.80 9.22 0.50
N TYR A 68 2.67 9.28 -0.21
CA TYR A 68 1.39 8.77 0.22
C TYR A 68 1.02 7.50 -0.56
N VAL A 69 0.56 6.47 0.15
CA VAL A 69 0.10 5.21 -0.45
C VAL A 69 -1.40 5.08 -0.21
N SER A 70 -2.15 4.89 -1.31
CA SER A 70 -3.60 4.79 -1.27
C SER A 70 -4.13 3.67 -2.16
N GLY A 71 -5.39 3.28 -1.92
CA GLY A 71 -6.15 2.40 -2.77
C GLY A 71 -7.09 3.18 -3.67
N LYS A 72 -7.20 2.81 -4.95
CA LYS A 72 -8.26 3.29 -5.85
C LYS A 72 -8.94 2.12 -6.56
N ASP A 73 -10.26 2.15 -6.69
CA ASP A 73 -11.06 1.06 -7.27
C ASP A 73 -11.85 1.47 -8.53
N GLY A 74 -11.58 2.66 -9.06
CA GLY A 74 -12.25 3.21 -10.24
C GLY A 74 -13.55 3.96 -9.95
N SER A 75 -14.08 3.91 -8.72
CA SER A 75 -15.29 4.64 -8.36
C SER A 75 -15.01 6.14 -8.23
N LEU A 76 -15.96 6.97 -8.68
CA LEU A 76 -15.82 8.42 -8.63
C LEU A 76 -16.33 9.00 -7.31
N ASN A 77 -15.77 10.13 -6.88
CA ASN A 77 -16.20 10.84 -5.66
C ASN A 77 -17.70 11.12 -5.66
N LYS A 78 -18.25 11.62 -6.78
CA LYS A 78 -19.69 11.90 -6.95
C LYS A 78 -20.59 10.66 -6.83
N GLU A 79 -20.05 9.48 -7.09
CA GLU A 79 -20.79 8.21 -6.98
C GLU A 79 -20.74 7.68 -5.55
N SER A 80 -19.61 7.85 -4.85
CA SER A 80 -19.44 7.38 -3.47
C SER A 80 -20.19 8.21 -2.43
N ASP A 81 -20.25 9.54 -2.62
CA ASP A 81 -20.95 10.48 -1.73
C ASP A 81 -21.58 11.62 -2.55
N PRO A 82 -22.72 11.36 -3.23
CA PRO A 82 -23.41 12.33 -4.08
C PRO A 82 -23.99 13.52 -3.29
N GLY A 83 -24.07 13.43 -1.95
CA GLY A 83 -24.51 14.54 -1.10
C GLY A 83 -23.40 15.57 -0.89
N ARG A 84 -22.15 15.12 -0.91
CA ARG A 84 -20.96 15.96 -0.72
C ARG A 84 -20.37 16.44 -2.05
N PHE A 85 -20.28 15.56 -3.04
CA PHE A 85 -19.61 15.84 -4.31
C PHE A 85 -20.60 16.05 -5.44
N LYS A 86 -20.30 17.01 -6.32
CA LYS A 86 -21.13 17.36 -7.49
C LYS A 86 -20.50 16.80 -8.75
N ASP A 87 -21.19 16.92 -9.88
CA ASP A 87 -20.60 16.61 -11.18
C ASP A 87 -19.68 17.75 -11.66
N ASP A 88 -18.53 17.85 -11.01
CA ASP A 88 -17.47 18.82 -11.26
C ASP A 88 -16.10 18.15 -11.26
N GLU A 89 -15.02 18.93 -11.34
CA GLU A 89 -13.66 18.39 -11.39
C GLU A 89 -13.35 17.45 -10.22
N ILE A 90 -13.73 17.82 -8.99
CA ILE A 90 -13.45 17.02 -7.79
C ILE A 90 -14.34 15.78 -7.75
N GLY A 91 -15.62 15.92 -8.07
CA GLY A 91 -16.54 14.79 -8.08
C GLY A 91 -16.26 13.77 -9.19
N ASN A 92 -15.59 14.19 -10.27
CA ASN A 92 -15.13 13.31 -11.35
C ASN A 92 -13.74 12.71 -11.11
N GLN A 93 -13.08 12.99 -9.99
CA GLN A 93 -11.89 12.26 -9.56
C GLN A 93 -12.28 10.93 -8.90
N GLU A 94 -11.39 9.95 -9.02
CA GLU A 94 -11.56 8.68 -8.31
C GLU A 94 -11.45 8.86 -6.80
N VAL A 95 -12.20 8.03 -6.07
CA VAL A 95 -12.10 7.94 -4.62
C VAL A 95 -10.75 7.36 -4.25
N SER A 96 -10.10 8.00 -3.27
CA SER A 96 -8.87 7.51 -2.66
C SER A 96 -9.16 6.94 -1.27
N TYR A 97 -8.74 5.70 -1.04
CA TYR A 97 -8.95 4.98 0.22
C TYR A 97 -7.61 4.82 0.97
N ALA A 98 -7.60 5.14 2.26
CA ALA A 98 -6.48 4.78 3.13
C ALA A 98 -6.38 3.25 3.26
N LEU A 99 -5.17 2.71 3.25
CA LEU A 99 -4.94 1.26 3.22
C LEU A 99 -4.40 0.67 4.51
N GLY A 100 -4.04 1.48 5.51
CA GLY A 100 -3.45 1.03 6.78
C GLY A 100 -4.28 0.03 7.61
N PHE A 101 -5.56 -0.18 7.31
CA PHE A 101 -6.40 -1.23 7.93
C PHE A 101 -6.84 -2.35 6.97
N THR A 102 -6.42 -2.28 5.71
CA THR A 102 -6.76 -3.28 4.70
C THR A 102 -5.99 -4.57 4.96
N ASP A 103 -6.66 -5.72 4.80
CA ASP A 103 -6.04 -7.01 5.02
C ASP A 103 -4.87 -7.24 4.04
N TRP A 104 -3.74 -7.71 4.55
CA TRP A 104 -2.55 -7.95 3.72
C TRP A 104 -2.79 -8.96 2.57
N ALA A 105 -3.74 -9.89 2.71
CA ALA A 105 -4.12 -10.77 1.62
C ALA A 105 -4.79 -10.02 0.46
N GLU A 106 -5.54 -8.95 0.75
CA GLU A 106 -6.12 -8.08 -0.27
C GLU A 106 -5.03 -7.22 -0.92
N TRP A 107 -4.12 -6.64 -0.13
CA TRP A 107 -2.96 -5.89 -0.65
C TRP A 107 -2.18 -6.70 -1.70
N LEU A 108 -1.91 -7.98 -1.42
CA LEU A 108 -1.18 -8.86 -2.33
C LEU A 108 -1.90 -9.08 -3.68
N ALA A 109 -3.23 -8.96 -3.73
CA ALA A 109 -3.99 -9.07 -4.97
C ALA A 109 -4.11 -7.75 -5.75
N MET A 110 -3.81 -6.61 -5.13
CA MET A 110 -3.92 -5.30 -5.77
C MET A 110 -2.91 -5.19 -6.91
N ASP A 111 -3.38 -4.61 -8.02
CA ASP A 111 -2.50 -4.14 -9.08
C ASP A 111 -1.83 -2.84 -8.62
N ILE A 112 -0.60 -2.61 -9.08
CA ILE A 112 0.08 -1.33 -8.88
C ILE A 112 -0.28 -0.43 -10.06
N ASP A 113 -0.66 0.80 -9.75
CA ASP A 113 -1.02 1.79 -10.75
C ASP A 113 0.14 2.08 -11.71
N HIS A 114 -0.21 2.32 -12.97
CA HIS A 114 0.76 2.51 -14.04
C HIS A 114 1.64 3.75 -13.80
N GLU A 115 1.07 4.84 -13.30
CA GLU A 115 1.83 6.05 -13.01
C GLU A 115 2.82 5.82 -11.87
N SER A 116 2.41 5.08 -10.84
CA SER A 116 3.31 4.68 -9.75
C SER A 116 4.47 3.81 -10.27
N LEU A 117 4.19 2.83 -11.14
CA LEU A 117 5.23 2.00 -11.77
C LEU A 117 6.19 2.81 -12.66
N SER A 118 5.77 3.96 -13.19
CA SER A 118 6.64 4.83 -13.99
C SER A 118 7.53 5.75 -13.17
N LYS A 119 7.15 6.02 -11.91
CA LYS A 119 7.82 7.01 -11.04
C LYS A 119 8.73 6.36 -10.01
N TYR A 120 8.30 5.23 -9.45
CA TYR A 120 9.00 4.55 -8.38
C TYR A 120 9.58 3.23 -8.89
N SER A 121 10.77 2.89 -8.41
CA SER A 121 11.29 1.54 -8.59
C SER A 121 10.44 0.52 -7.83
N GLU A 122 10.49 -0.73 -8.27
CA GLU A 122 9.77 -1.82 -7.62
C GLU A 122 10.16 -1.99 -6.13
N LEU A 123 11.43 -1.74 -5.78
CA LEU A 123 11.89 -1.78 -4.40
C LEU A 123 11.33 -0.60 -3.57
N GLU A 124 11.27 0.61 -4.14
CA GLU A 124 10.66 1.76 -3.47
C GLU A 124 9.16 1.51 -3.22
N ILE A 125 8.45 0.95 -4.20
CA ILE A 125 7.05 0.55 -4.04
C ILE A 125 6.89 -0.40 -2.85
N ILE A 126 7.73 -1.43 -2.73
CA ILE A 126 7.69 -2.35 -1.57
C ILE A 126 7.93 -1.57 -0.27
N GLY A 127 8.94 -0.68 -0.23
CA GLY A 127 9.28 0.10 0.96
C GLY A 127 8.12 0.99 1.43
N HIS A 128 7.52 1.75 0.51
CA HIS A 128 6.36 2.59 0.80
C HIS A 128 5.16 1.78 1.28
N CYS A 129 4.88 0.64 0.64
CA CYS A 129 3.77 -0.23 1.03
C CYS A 129 3.98 -0.84 2.42
N LEU A 130 5.20 -1.27 2.76
CA LEU A 130 5.51 -1.80 4.08
C LEU A 130 5.33 -0.75 5.19
N LEU A 131 5.71 0.50 4.93
CA LEU A 131 5.46 1.60 5.87
C LEU A 131 3.96 1.80 6.10
N GLU A 132 3.17 1.91 5.02
CA GLU A 132 1.71 2.11 5.11
C GLU A 132 1.03 0.93 5.82
N MET A 133 1.38 -0.31 5.48
CA MET A 133 0.83 -1.53 6.11
C MET A 133 1.09 -1.61 7.62
N THR A 134 2.13 -0.94 8.11
CA THR A 134 2.59 -1.02 9.49
C THR A 134 2.44 0.29 10.26
N PHE A 135 1.77 1.29 9.66
CA PHE A 135 1.56 2.61 10.24
C PHE A 135 0.88 2.54 11.62
N TYR A 136 -0.06 1.61 11.80
CA TYR A 136 -0.74 1.36 13.08
C TYR A 136 -0.13 0.22 13.91
N GLY A 137 1.05 -0.27 13.52
CA GLY A 137 1.77 -1.36 14.17
C GLY A 137 1.98 -2.58 13.26
N PHE A 138 2.78 -3.53 13.74
CA PHE A 138 3.26 -4.69 12.96
C PHE A 138 2.38 -5.94 13.09
N THR A 139 1.22 -5.84 13.72
CA THR A 139 0.33 -6.99 13.94
C THR A 139 -0.90 -6.90 13.06
N ARG A 140 -1.17 -7.98 12.33
CA ARG A 140 -2.45 -8.14 11.61
C ARG A 140 -3.60 -8.23 12.61
N GLN A 141 -4.62 -7.38 12.46
CA GLN A 141 -5.92 -7.68 13.08
C GLN A 141 -6.55 -8.83 12.31
N PHE A 142 -6.54 -10.02 12.89
CA PHE A 142 -7.21 -11.19 12.31
C PHE A 142 -8.72 -10.94 12.21
N THR A 143 -9.22 -10.63 11.02
CA THR A 143 -10.58 -10.97 10.65
C THR A 143 -10.58 -12.44 10.21
N LYS A 144 -11.32 -13.29 10.91
CA LYS A 144 -11.31 -14.75 10.70
C LYS A 144 -11.70 -15.07 9.25
N SER A 145 -10.74 -15.53 8.44
CA SER A 145 -10.99 -16.15 7.14
C SER A 145 -10.24 -17.48 7.06
N THR A 146 -11.00 -18.50 6.69
CA THR A 146 -10.76 -19.94 6.84
C THR A 146 -9.44 -20.41 6.21
N ARG A 147 -8.61 -21.12 7.00
CA ARG A 147 -7.43 -21.85 6.52
C ARG A 147 -7.76 -22.66 5.26
N CYS A 148 -6.95 -22.52 4.21
CA CYS A 148 -6.91 -23.51 3.13
C CYS A 148 -6.56 -24.86 3.76
N LYS A 149 -7.45 -25.84 3.58
CA LYS A 149 -7.13 -27.25 3.85
C LYS A 149 -6.19 -27.73 2.74
N GLU A 150 -5.19 -28.49 3.16
CA GLU A 150 -4.27 -29.27 2.30
C GLU A 150 -5.04 -30.20 1.36
#